data_AF-A0A7W8M6M5-F1
#
_entry.id   AF-A0A7W8M6M5-F1
#
_cell.length_a   1.000
_cell.length_b   1.000
_cell.length_c   1.000
_cell.angle_alpha   90.00
_cell.angle_beta   90.00
_cell.angle_gamma   90.00
#
_symmetry.space_group_name_H-M   'P 1'
#
loop_
_entity.id
_entity.type
_entity.pdbx_description
1 polymer ?
#
loop_
_entity_poly.entity_id
_entity_poly.type
_entity_poly.pdbx_seq_one_letter_code
_entity_poly.pdbx_strand_id
1 'polypeptide(L)'
;MAKKYAVKNNSTIMAKKAHNKLDYYLRTPAGEDLYLFTREYSATCYEMCKSGAPIHSILYGRKNNTAFMNLSKYLNFMMPYFVECYNLSVA
;
A
#
# COMPACT_ATOMS: atom_id res chain seq x y z
N MET A 1 -7.76 -8.78 -18.20
CA MET A 1 -8.08 -7.53 -17.48
C MET A 1 -7.72 -7.73 -16.01
N ALA A 2 -6.90 -6.87 -15.41
CA ALA A 2 -6.60 -6.96 -13.99
C ALA A 2 -7.84 -6.59 -13.17
N LYS A 3 -8.33 -7.52 -12.35
CA LYS A 3 -9.47 -7.29 -11.44
C LYS A 3 -9.07 -6.16 -10.47
N LYS A 4 -9.80 -5.06 -10.45
CA LYS A 4 -9.55 -3.96 -9.50
C LYS A 4 -10.15 -4.36 -8.16
N TYR A 5 -9.32 -4.54 -7.14
CA TYR A 5 -9.78 -4.85 -5.78
C TYR A 5 -10.09 -3.56 -5.05
N ALA A 6 -11.35 -3.31 -4.75
CA ALA A 6 -11.78 -2.18 -3.93
C ALA A 6 -11.83 -2.61 -2.48
N VAL A 7 -10.76 -2.37 -1.72
CA VAL A 7 -10.77 -2.63 -0.27
C VAL A 7 -11.79 -1.68 0.37
N LYS A 8 -12.86 -2.22 0.97
CA LYS A 8 -14.00 -1.44 1.52
C LYS A 8 -13.64 -0.59 2.72
N ASN A 9 -12.53 -0.90 3.39
CA ASN A 9 -12.21 -0.35 4.69
C ASN A 9 -11.34 0.91 4.56
N ASN A 10 -11.45 1.82 5.54
CA ASN A 10 -10.59 2.99 5.74
C ASN A 10 -9.13 2.61 6.11
N SER A 11 -8.64 1.49 5.60
CA SER A 11 -7.29 1.01 5.83
C SER A 11 -6.26 1.96 5.20
N THR A 12 -5.15 2.16 5.92
CA THR A 12 -4.08 3.05 5.47
C THR A 12 -2.81 2.26 5.23
N ILE A 13 -2.07 2.60 4.19
CA ILE A 13 -0.71 2.13 3.98
C ILE A 13 0.25 2.99 4.81
N MET A 14 1.04 2.32 5.64
CA MET A 14 2.11 2.88 6.44
C MET A 14 3.46 2.45 5.87
N ALA A 15 4.44 3.35 5.80
CA ALA A 15 5.82 2.99 5.48
C ALA A 15 6.72 3.22 6.69
N LYS A 16 7.53 2.20 7.03
CA LYS A 16 8.58 2.29 8.05
C LYS A 16 9.93 2.17 7.36
N LYS A 17 10.88 3.05 7.70
CA LYS A 17 12.23 3.01 7.15
C LYS A 17 13.05 1.95 7.91
N ALA A 18 13.64 1.02 7.16
CA ALA A 18 14.56 0.01 7.68
C ALA A 18 15.86 0.09 6.86
N HIS A 19 16.88 0.75 7.40
CA HIS A 19 18.14 1.06 6.69
C HIS A 19 17.92 1.74 5.33
N ASN A 20 18.31 1.07 4.24
CA ASN A 20 18.16 1.50 2.84
C ASN A 20 16.86 0.98 2.21
N LYS A 21 15.91 0.49 3.02
CA LYS A 21 14.63 -0.05 2.57
C LYS A 21 13.44 0.62 3.25
N LEU A 22 12.27 0.36 2.69
CA LEU A 22 10.96 0.73 3.20
C LEU A 22 10.09 -0.52 3.34
N ASP A 23 9.65 -0.77 4.56
CA ASP A 23 8.67 -1.79 4.87
C ASP A 23 7.28 -1.15 4.84
N TYR A 24 6.40 -1.72 4.02
CA TYR A 24 5.03 -1.27 3.87
C TYR A 24 4.10 -2.16 4.67
N TYR A 25 3.15 -1.54 5.37
CA TYR A 25 2.14 -2.21 6.16
C TYR A 25 0.76 -1.66 5.79
N LEU A 26 -0.26 -2.51 5.86
CA LEU A 26 -1.65 -2.13 5.86
C LEU A 26 -2.13 -2.01 7.30
N ARG A 27 -2.44 -0.81 7.74
CA ARG A 27 -3.11 -0.58 9.01
C ARG A 27 -4.61 -0.77 8.83
N THR A 28 -5.17 -1.74 9.54
CA THR A 28 -6.61 -2.00 9.55
C THR A 28 -7.36 -0.94 10.37
N PRO A 29 -8.69 -0.80 10.22
CA PRO A 29 -9.47 0.09 11.10
C PRO A 29 -9.38 -0.28 12.58
N ALA A 30 -9.05 -1.54 12.90
CA ALA A 30 -8.83 -2.01 14.28
C ALA A 30 -7.45 -1.58 14.84
N GLY A 31 -6.59 -0.97 14.03
CA GLY A 31 -5.26 -0.49 14.43
C GLY A 31 -4.13 -1.51 14.25
N GLU A 32 -4.43 -2.70 13.71
CA GLU A 32 -3.43 -3.74 13.45
C GLU A 32 -2.61 -3.41 12.20
N ASP A 33 -1.29 -3.55 12.30
CA ASP A 33 -0.36 -3.38 11.18
C ASP A 33 -0.08 -4.73 10.51
N LEU A 34 -0.68 -4.97 9.35
CA LEU A 34 -0.45 -6.16 8.53
C LEU A 34 0.71 -5.88 7.56
N TYR A 35 1.77 -6.68 7.60
CA TYR A 35 2.90 -6.50 6.68
C TYR A 35 2.46 -6.72 5.22
N LEU A 36 2.96 -5.90 4.29
CA LEU A 36 2.68 -6.05 2.86
C LEU A 36 3.92 -6.50 2.11
N PHE A 37 4.95 -5.65 2.08
CA PHE A 37 6.18 -5.90 1.33
C PHE A 37 7.28 -4.90 1.72
N THR A 38 8.51 -5.25 1.40
CA THR A 38 9.68 -4.37 1.50
C THR A 38 10.14 -3.94 0.11
N ARG A 39 10.57 -2.69 -0.04
CA ARG A 39 11.23 -2.19 -1.25
C ARG A 39 12.42 -1.31 -0.93
N GLU A 40 13.28 -1.07 -1.92
CA GLU A 40 14.35 -0.08 -1.80
C GLU A 40 13.81 1.30 -1.42
N TYR A 41 14.61 2.04 -0.65
CA TYR A 41 14.22 3.33 -0.12
C TYR A 41 13.93 4.34 -1.23
N SER A 42 12.79 5.02 -1.08
CA SER A 42 12.42 6.16 -1.89
C SER A 42 11.93 7.26 -0.94
N ALA A 43 12.62 8.40 -0.92
CA ALA A 43 12.22 9.53 -0.09
C ALA A 43 10.76 9.94 -0.37
N THR A 44 10.36 9.98 -1.64
CA THR A 44 8.99 10.27 -2.03
C THR A 44 8.00 9.27 -1.42
N CYS A 45 8.22 7.97 -1.56
CA CYS A 45 7.29 6.98 -1.02
C CYS A 45 7.27 6.97 0.51
N TYR A 46 8.42 7.20 1.14
CA TYR A 46 8.50 7.36 2.58
C TYR A 46 7.67 8.54 3.05
N GLU A 47 7.90 9.74 2.51
CA GLU A 47 7.16 10.95 2.89
C GLU A 47 5.65 10.80 2.66
N MET A 48 5.24 10.15 1.57
CA MET A 48 3.82 9.91 1.29
C MET A 48 3.16 8.93 2.27
N CYS A 49 3.88 7.92 2.76
CA CYS A 49 3.29 6.79 3.49
C CYS A 49 3.68 6.74 4.97
N LYS A 50 4.67 7.51 5.45
CA LYS A 50 5.14 7.47 6.85
C LYS A 50 4.07 7.85 7.86
N SER A 51 3.15 8.74 7.48
CA SER A 51 2.04 9.21 8.30
C SER A 51 0.73 8.47 8.03
N GLY A 52 0.75 7.45 7.18
CA GLY A 52 -0.44 6.75 6.71
C GLY A 52 -1.07 7.42 5.50
N ALA A 53 -1.15 6.68 4.40
CA ALA A 53 -1.88 7.07 3.20
C ALA A 53 -3.09 6.17 3.02
N PRO A 54 -4.30 6.68 2.76
CA PRO A 54 -5.44 5.81 2.48
C PRO A 54 -5.14 4.85 1.33
N ILE A 55 -5.39 3.54 1.51
CA ILE A 55 -5.00 2.53 0.50
C ILE A 55 -5.60 2.82 -0.88
N HIS A 56 -6.86 3.29 -0.92
CA HIS A 56 -7.55 3.65 -2.15
C HIS A 56 -6.82 4.76 -2.93
N SER A 57 -6.20 5.72 -2.20
CA SER A 57 -5.44 6.81 -2.82
C SER A 57 -4.20 6.31 -3.56
N ILE A 58 -3.60 5.21 -3.09
CA ILE A 58 -2.44 4.59 -3.74
C ILE A 58 -2.89 3.66 -4.87
N LEU A 59 -3.92 2.84 -4.64
CA LEU A 59 -4.44 1.89 -5.62
C LEU A 59 -4.98 2.57 -6.88
N TYR A 60 -5.68 3.68 -6.72
CA TYR A 60 -6.38 4.37 -7.82
C TYR A 60 -5.77 5.71 -8.19
N GLY A 61 -4.88 6.25 -7.36
CA GLY A 61 -4.26 7.53 -7.62
C GLY A 61 -3.44 7.51 -8.91
N ARG A 62 -3.46 8.64 -9.61
CA ARG A 62 -2.57 8.95 -10.72
C ARG A 62 -1.86 10.25 -10.36
N LYS A 63 -0.53 10.23 -10.30
CA LYS A 63 0.29 11.42 -10.06
C LYS A 63 1.40 11.46 -11.10
N ASN A 64 1.84 12.66 -11.47
CA ASN A 64 3.05 12.85 -12.29
C ASN A 64 4.31 12.61 -11.44
N ASN A 65 4.43 11.41 -10.87
CA ASN A 65 5.49 11.01 -9.97
C ASN A 65 5.79 9.52 -10.18
N THR A 66 6.95 9.22 -10.73
CA THR A 66 7.35 7.84 -11.09
C THR A 66 7.41 6.90 -9.89
N ALA A 67 7.89 7.38 -8.73
CA ALA A 67 7.98 6.56 -7.52
C ALA A 67 6.59 6.14 -7.02
N PHE A 68 5.65 7.09 -7.01
CA PHE A 68 4.24 6.85 -6.69
C PHE A 68 3.61 5.86 -7.68
N MET A 69 3.79 6.07 -8.99
CA MET A 69 3.23 5.19 -10.01
C MET A 69 3.77 3.76 -9.91
N ASN A 70 5.06 3.60 -9.58
CA ASN A 70 5.67 2.30 -9.34
C ASN A 70 5.12 1.62 -8.08
N LEU A 71 4.91 2.37 -7.00
CA LEU A 71 4.26 1.86 -5.78
C LEU A 71 2.83 1.40 -6.07
N SER A 72 2.03 2.23 -6.74
CA SER A 72 0.66 1.91 -7.14
C SER A 72 0.60 0.64 -7.99
N LYS A 73 1.47 0.52 -9.00
CA LYS A 73 1.53 -0.66 -9.88
C LYS A 73 1.87 -1.93 -9.09
N TYR A 74 2.87 -1.86 -8.21
CA TYR A 74 3.31 -3.01 -7.42
C TYR A 74 2.24 -3.44 -6.42
N LEU A 75 1.64 -2.48 -5.71
CA LEU A 75 0.56 -2.76 -4.77
C LEU A 75 -0.62 -3.41 -5.49
N ASN A 76 -1.08 -2.85 -6.62
CA ASN A 76 -2.16 -3.45 -7.41
C ASN A 76 -1.85 -4.88 -7.86
N PHE A 77 -0.59 -5.17 -8.19
CA PHE A 77 -0.15 -6.53 -8.54
C PHE A 77 -0.26 -7.50 -7.37
N MET A 78 0.09 -7.06 -6.16
CA MET A 78 0.08 -7.89 -4.95
C MET A 78 -1.29 -7.96 -4.25
N MET A 79 -2.24 -7.07 -4.57
CA MET A 79 -3.56 -7.05 -3.93
C MET A 79 -4.30 -8.40 -3.88
N PRO A 80 -4.35 -9.24 -4.93
CA PRO A 80 -4.99 -10.55 -4.85
C PRO A 80 -4.45 -11.39 -3.69
N TYR A 81 -3.13 -11.40 -3.52
CA TYR A 81 -2.47 -12.16 -2.47
C TYR A 81 -2.81 -11.62 -1.08
N PHE A 82 -2.82 -10.29 -0.90
CA PHE A 82 -3.19 -9.69 0.38
C PHE A 82 -4.65 -9.91 0.76
N VAL A 83 -5.54 -9.91 -0.23
CA VAL A 83 -6.97 -10.20 -0.02
C VAL A 83 -7.14 -11.61 0.51
N GLU A 84 -6.41 -12.58 -0.07
CA GLU A 84 -6.43 -13.97 0.36
C GLU A 84 -5.77 -14.17 1.73
N CYS A 85 -4.55 -13.66 1.93
CA CYS A 85 -3.80 -13.87 3.17
C CYS A 85 -4.41 -13.18 4.39
N TYR A 86 -5.04 -12.01 4.19
CA TYR A 86 -5.58 -11.21 5.28
C TYR A 86 -7.12 -11.17 5.30
N ASN A 87 -7.78 -11.98 4.46
CA ASN A 87 -9.24 -12.00 4.31
C ASN A 87 -9.83 -10.57 4.17
N LEU A 88 -9.18 -9.72 3.38
CA LEU A 88 -9.61 -8.33 3.24
C LEU A 88 -10.97 -8.27 2.54
N SER A 89 -11.91 -7.50 3.11
CA SER A 89 -13.21 -7.27 2.47
C SER A 89 -13.04 -6.39 1.23
N VAL A 90 -13.36 -6.97 0.06
CA VAL A 90 -13.33 -6.28 -1.23
C VAL A 90 -14.75 -6.03 -1.75
N ALA A 91 -14.97 -4.86 -2.37
CA ALA A 91 -16.21 -4.48 -3.04
C ALA A 91 -16.22 -4.90 -4.51
#